data_AF-A0A813IS34-F1
#
_entry.id   AF-A0A813IS34-F1
#
_cell.length_a   1.000
_cell.length_b   1.000
_cell.length_c   1.000
_cell.angle_alpha   90.00
_cell.angle_beta   90.00
_cell.angle_gamma   90.00
#
_symmetry.space_group_name_H-M   'P 1'
#
loop_
_entity.id
_entity.type
_entity.pdbx_description
1 polymer ?
#
loop_
_entity_poly.entity_id
_entity_poly.type
_entity_poly.pdbx_seq_one_letter_code
_entity_poly.pdbx_strand_id
1 'polypeptide(L)'
;WKLARAASPLAAPPSLLLLLLLCGCLLVVVVAAAVAVVVAVAVVAGVAAVVVAVVAVAAAVAAVAAAVVVPRGSAAFGKAMVATVKSRILCPIILLLSLCFAPAAATGTGSGSSADAARCNNEQQAASNRQQDATTETVDIDAACMLQVVGEGLSGAVGSAGKRVLSQDEQESLKKKTHEGPAAVNLGKAGTYAILSKAGISTVPTSAITGNMGVSPIDSTAITGFSLVADSTNTFATSTQVTGSVYGPDYASPTPSDLTVTIGDMEIASTDAAGRHTPNFLNLGSGNLGGKTLVPGLYKFGSSVIIPADCTIEGSLLSGETDTWIFQMSGDLIMAANKQVTLARGAKASNIVWQVAGYVEVEAGAHMEGILLVKTAAHFRTGSSLTGRILAQTAVTLQSSTVTQP
;
A
#
# COMPACT_ATOMS: atom_id res chain seq x y z
N TRP A 1 -0.23 -62.63 -12.86
CA TRP A 1 -0.14 -61.46 -11.97
C TRP A 1 0.29 -60.28 -12.85
N LYS A 2 -0.45 -59.19 -13.07
CA LYS A 2 -1.68 -58.62 -12.52
C LYS A 2 -2.39 -57.84 -13.64
N LEU A 3 -3.72 -57.85 -13.63
CA LEU A 3 -4.62 -57.08 -14.48
C LEU A 3 -4.57 -55.59 -14.12
N ALA A 4 -4.45 -54.71 -15.12
CA ALA A 4 -4.81 -53.30 -15.02
C ALA A 4 -6.25 -53.14 -15.53
N ARG A 5 -7.18 -52.74 -14.65
CA ARG A 5 -8.57 -52.42 -15.00
C ARG A 5 -8.76 -50.93 -14.77
N ALA A 6 -9.02 -50.19 -15.84
CA ALA A 6 -9.39 -48.77 -15.79
C ALA A 6 -10.76 -48.60 -15.13
N ALA A 7 -10.88 -47.63 -14.22
CA ALA A 7 -12.14 -47.20 -13.63
C ALA A 7 -12.44 -45.77 -14.09
N SER A 8 -13.50 -45.61 -14.88
CA SER A 8 -14.05 -44.31 -15.31
C SER A 8 -14.88 -43.70 -14.16
N PRO A 9 -14.86 -42.37 -13.92
CA PRO A 9 -15.70 -41.75 -12.92
C PRO A 9 -17.15 -41.63 -13.39
N LEU A 10 -18.08 -42.11 -12.56
CA LEU A 10 -19.53 -42.03 -12.73
C LEU A 10 -19.98 -40.56 -12.74
N ALA A 11 -20.55 -40.08 -13.85
CA ALA A 11 -21.24 -38.80 -13.91
C ALA A 11 -22.60 -38.91 -13.18
N ALA A 12 -22.80 -38.13 -12.13
CA ALA A 12 -24.08 -38.04 -11.43
C ALA A 12 -25.13 -37.31 -12.30
N PRO A 13 -26.41 -37.74 -12.30
CA PRO A 13 -27.43 -37.15 -13.16
C PRO A 13 -27.76 -35.70 -12.75
N PRO A 14 -28.00 -34.79 -13.72
CA PRO A 14 -28.12 -33.35 -13.51
C PRO A 14 -29.26 -32.94 -12.56
N SER A 15 -30.23 -33.81 -12.33
CA SER A 15 -31.38 -33.58 -11.44
C SER A 15 -30.99 -33.49 -9.95
N LEU A 16 -29.93 -34.19 -9.53
CA LEU A 16 -29.50 -34.20 -8.12
C LEU A 16 -28.68 -32.95 -7.75
N LEU A 17 -27.94 -32.40 -8.73
CA LEU A 17 -27.15 -31.19 -8.57
C LEU A 17 -28.05 -29.95 -8.42
N LEU A 18 -29.16 -29.92 -9.16
CA LEU A 18 -30.15 -28.85 -9.08
C LEU A 18 -30.89 -28.86 -7.73
N LEU A 19 -31.20 -30.05 -7.19
CA LEU A 19 -31.82 -30.19 -5.88
C LEU A 19 -30.89 -29.74 -4.73
N LEU A 20 -29.59 -30.04 -4.84
CA LEU A 20 -28.57 -29.60 -3.88
C LEU A 20 -28.31 -28.08 -3.95
N LEU A 21 -28.35 -27.48 -5.15
CA LEU A 21 -28.25 -26.03 -5.34
C LEU A 21 -29.49 -25.28 -4.79
N LEU A 22 -30.68 -25.83 -5.00
CA LEU A 22 -31.94 -25.28 -4.45
C LEU A 22 -31.98 -25.39 -2.92
N CYS A 23 -31.51 -26.52 -2.36
CA CYS A 23 -31.42 -26.72 -0.91
C CYS A 23 -30.38 -25.79 -0.26
N GLY A 24 -29.23 -25.57 -0.92
CA GLY A 24 -28.20 -24.62 -0.50
C GLY A 24 -28.67 -23.17 -0.55
N CYS A 25 -29.40 -22.77 -1.60
CA CYS A 25 -29.97 -21.42 -1.69
C CYS A 25 -31.03 -21.17 -0.61
N LEU A 26 -31.89 -22.16 -0.31
CA LEU A 26 -32.89 -22.04 0.74
C LEU A 26 -32.24 -21.88 2.12
N LEU A 27 -31.15 -22.60 2.40
CA LEU A 27 -30.39 -22.48 3.64
C LEU A 27 -29.78 -21.08 3.82
N VAL A 28 -29.21 -20.51 2.75
CA VAL A 28 -28.61 -19.16 2.78
C VAL A 28 -29.68 -18.08 3.03
N VAL A 29 -30.86 -18.23 2.42
CA VAL A 29 -31.99 -17.29 2.62
C VAL A 29 -32.53 -17.37 4.05
N VAL A 30 -32.66 -18.57 4.63
CA VAL A 30 -33.12 -18.74 6.02
C VAL A 30 -32.11 -18.17 7.02
N VAL A 31 -30.80 -18.36 6.78
CA VAL A 31 -29.74 -17.79 7.63
C VAL A 31 -29.71 -16.26 7.52
N ALA A 32 -29.85 -15.69 6.32
CA ALA A 32 -29.89 -14.25 6.13
C ALA A 32 -31.12 -13.61 6.82
N ALA A 33 -32.29 -14.25 6.75
CA ALA A 33 -33.49 -13.80 7.43
C ALA A 33 -33.34 -13.85 8.97
N ALA A 34 -32.73 -14.91 9.51
CA ALA A 34 -32.46 -15.01 10.95
C ALA A 34 -31.49 -13.94 11.44
N VAL A 35 -30.44 -13.62 10.67
CA VAL A 35 -29.48 -12.56 11.01
C VAL A 35 -30.16 -11.18 10.98
N ALA A 36 -31.03 -10.92 9.99
CA ALA A 36 -31.76 -9.65 9.91
C ALA A 36 -32.69 -9.43 11.13
N VAL A 37 -33.37 -10.49 11.60
CA VAL A 37 -34.20 -10.43 12.81
C VAL A 37 -33.36 -10.16 14.07
N VAL A 38 -32.18 -10.76 14.18
CA VAL A 38 -31.27 -10.53 15.32
C VAL A 38 -30.73 -9.10 15.35
N VAL A 39 -30.37 -8.54 14.18
CA VAL A 39 -29.95 -7.13 14.07
C VAL A 39 -31.11 -6.19 14.44
N ALA A 40 -32.33 -6.49 14.01
CA ALA A 40 -33.50 -5.68 14.37
C ALA A 40 -33.81 -5.72 15.88
N VAL A 41 -33.64 -6.87 16.55
CA VAL A 41 -33.86 -7.01 18.00
C VAL A 41 -32.74 -6.34 18.82
N ALA A 42 -31.49 -6.35 18.33
CA ALA A 42 -30.35 -5.71 18.99
C ALA A 42 -30.43 -4.17 19.01
N VAL A 43 -31.17 -3.55 18.09
CA VAL A 43 -31.35 -2.09 18.03
C VAL A 43 -32.37 -1.59 19.07
N VAL A 44 -33.23 -2.46 19.63
CA VAL A 44 -34.37 -2.05 20.48
C VAL A 44 -34.22 -2.44 21.95
N ALA A 45 -33.36 -3.41 22.30
CA ALA A 45 -33.20 -3.85 23.69
C ALA A 45 -31.71 -3.88 24.11
N GLY A 46 -31.36 -3.12 25.14
CA GLY A 46 -30.00 -3.02 25.67
C GLY A 46 -29.35 -4.37 26.03
N VAL A 47 -28.02 -4.29 26.22
CA VAL A 47 -26.97 -5.34 26.27
C VAL A 47 -27.37 -6.72 26.83
N ALA A 48 -28.28 -6.82 27.79
CA ALA A 48 -28.73 -8.09 28.37
C ALA A 48 -29.54 -8.98 27.41
N ALA A 49 -30.32 -8.40 26.48
CA ALA A 49 -31.14 -9.18 25.53
C ALA A 49 -30.31 -9.81 24.39
N VAL A 50 -29.17 -9.19 24.05
CA VAL A 50 -28.27 -9.65 22.99
C VAL A 50 -27.61 -10.99 23.35
N VAL A 51 -27.27 -11.18 24.62
CA VAL A 51 -26.63 -12.43 25.10
C VAL A 51 -27.58 -13.62 24.97
N VAL A 52 -28.86 -13.44 25.32
CA VAL A 52 -29.88 -14.51 25.22
C VAL A 52 -30.17 -14.87 23.76
N ALA A 53 -30.22 -13.87 22.86
CA ALA A 53 -30.42 -14.09 21.43
C ALA A 53 -29.22 -14.81 20.78
N VAL A 54 -27.99 -14.47 21.14
CA VAL A 54 -26.77 -15.11 20.61
C VAL A 54 -26.67 -16.58 21.07
N VAL A 55 -27.01 -16.88 22.32
CA VAL A 55 -27.03 -18.25 22.85
C VAL A 55 -28.11 -19.10 22.17
N ALA A 56 -29.29 -18.53 21.90
CA ALA A 56 -30.36 -19.23 21.18
C ALA A 56 -29.97 -19.57 19.73
N VAL A 57 -29.27 -18.65 19.03
CA VAL A 57 -28.77 -18.89 17.67
C VAL A 57 -27.66 -19.93 17.64
N ALA A 58 -26.74 -19.92 18.63
CA ALA A 58 -25.71 -20.94 18.75
C ALA A 58 -26.30 -22.35 18.97
N ALA A 59 -27.37 -22.45 19.78
CA ALA A 59 -28.09 -23.71 19.99
C ALA A 59 -28.82 -24.20 18.72
N ALA A 60 -29.42 -23.30 17.94
CA ALA A 60 -30.08 -23.64 16.67
C ALA A 60 -29.07 -24.11 15.60
N VAL A 61 -27.90 -23.48 15.51
CA VAL A 61 -26.83 -23.89 14.58
C VAL A 61 -26.25 -25.26 14.97
N ALA A 62 -26.11 -25.53 16.28
CA ALA A 62 -25.67 -26.84 16.76
C ALA A 62 -26.68 -27.97 16.44
N ALA A 63 -27.98 -27.68 16.54
CA ALA A 63 -29.04 -28.63 16.18
C ALA A 63 -29.06 -28.94 14.67
N VAL A 64 -28.84 -27.95 13.81
CA VAL A 64 -28.76 -28.14 12.35
C VAL A 64 -27.50 -28.93 11.96
N ALA A 65 -26.37 -28.72 12.64
CA ALA A 65 -25.15 -29.50 12.42
C ALA A 65 -25.30 -30.98 12.80
N ALA A 66 -26.16 -31.30 13.79
CA ALA A 66 -26.44 -32.67 14.20
C ALA A 66 -27.42 -33.41 13.26
N ALA A 67 -28.25 -32.69 12.49
CA ALA A 67 -29.24 -33.28 11.58
C ALA A 67 -28.68 -33.71 10.21
N VAL A 68 -27.42 -33.38 9.89
CA VAL A 68 -26.78 -33.78 8.63
C VAL A 68 -26.23 -35.20 8.76
N VAL A 69 -27.07 -36.19 8.47
CA VAL A 69 -26.66 -37.60 8.34
C VAL A 69 -25.81 -37.76 7.08
N VAL A 70 -24.52 -38.04 7.26
CA VAL A 70 -23.54 -38.24 6.18
C VAL A 70 -23.62 -39.70 5.66
N PRO A 71 -23.86 -39.96 4.37
CA PRO A 71 -23.70 -41.30 3.81
C PRO A 71 -22.21 -41.70 3.83
N ARG A 72 -21.91 -42.89 4.36
CA ARG A 72 -20.55 -43.43 4.44
C ARG A 72 -19.96 -43.66 3.05
N GLY A 73 -19.13 -42.72 2.60
CA GLY A 73 -18.25 -42.92 1.45
C GLY A 73 -17.81 -41.63 0.80
N SER A 74 -16.83 -40.93 1.38
CA SER A 74 -15.85 -40.03 0.72
C SER A 74 -15.20 -39.10 1.76
N ALA A 75 -14.04 -39.48 2.29
CA ALA A 75 -13.31 -38.74 3.33
C ALA A 75 -12.80 -37.34 2.90
N ALA A 76 -12.90 -36.99 1.60
CA ALA A 76 -12.46 -35.69 1.07
C ALA A 76 -13.53 -34.59 1.20
N PHE A 77 -14.82 -34.93 1.11
CA PHE A 77 -15.91 -33.93 1.10
C PHE A 77 -16.22 -33.39 2.51
N GLY A 78 -16.09 -34.23 3.55
CA GLY A 78 -16.30 -33.81 4.94
C GLY A 78 -15.29 -32.78 5.43
N LYS A 79 -14.03 -32.83 4.99
CA LYS A 79 -12.98 -31.88 5.40
C LYS A 79 -13.21 -30.48 4.81
N ALA A 80 -13.67 -30.38 3.56
CA ALA A 80 -13.94 -29.10 2.90
C ALA A 80 -15.15 -28.36 3.50
N MET A 81 -16.18 -29.11 3.90
CA MET A 81 -17.39 -28.55 4.51
C MET A 81 -17.12 -28.07 5.95
N VAL A 82 -16.37 -28.83 6.74
CA VAL A 82 -15.94 -28.44 8.11
C VAL A 82 -15.02 -27.21 8.07
N ALA A 83 -14.12 -27.11 7.09
CA ALA A 83 -13.27 -25.93 6.91
C ALA A 83 -14.08 -24.67 6.56
N THR A 84 -15.12 -24.80 5.75
CA THR A 84 -15.98 -23.68 5.33
C THR A 84 -16.86 -23.17 6.47
N VAL A 85 -17.43 -24.08 7.28
CA VAL A 85 -18.23 -23.71 8.47
C VAL A 85 -17.37 -23.05 9.55
N LYS A 86 -16.16 -23.60 9.80
CA LYS A 86 -15.23 -23.05 10.80
C LYS A 86 -14.69 -21.67 10.41
N SER A 87 -14.43 -21.45 9.11
CA SER A 87 -13.89 -20.19 8.59
C SER A 87 -14.93 -19.08 8.46
N ARG A 88 -16.14 -19.40 7.96
CA ARG A 88 -17.11 -18.36 7.59
C ARG A 88 -18.20 -18.08 8.62
N ILE A 89 -18.41 -18.98 9.58
CA ILE A 89 -19.48 -18.83 10.59
C ILE A 89 -18.89 -18.68 11.99
N LEU A 90 -17.95 -19.54 12.39
CA LEU A 90 -17.40 -19.53 13.75
C LEU A 90 -16.49 -18.32 14.03
N CYS A 91 -15.66 -17.95 13.05
CA CYS A 91 -14.69 -16.86 13.16
C CYS A 91 -15.33 -15.46 13.40
N PRO A 92 -16.36 -15.04 12.63
CA PRO A 92 -17.00 -13.73 12.87
C PRO A 92 -17.80 -13.68 14.19
N ILE A 93 -18.38 -14.81 14.64
CA ILE A 93 -19.11 -14.88 15.90
C ILE A 93 -18.17 -14.71 17.11
N ILE A 94 -16.97 -15.32 17.05
CA ILE A 94 -15.95 -15.18 18.11
C ILE A 94 -15.40 -13.74 18.15
N LEU A 95 -15.24 -13.09 16.99
CA LEU A 95 -14.80 -11.69 16.91
C LEU A 95 -15.83 -10.73 17.52
N LEU A 96 -17.12 -10.96 17.26
CA LEU A 96 -18.23 -10.18 17.82
C LEU A 96 -18.38 -10.37 19.34
N LEU A 97 -18.19 -11.59 19.86
CA LEU A 97 -18.19 -11.86 21.30
C LEU A 97 -17.03 -11.19 22.03
N SER A 98 -15.85 -11.09 21.40
CA SER A 98 -14.67 -10.48 22.01
C SER A 98 -14.76 -8.95 22.14
N LEU A 99 -15.57 -8.29 21.30
CA LEU A 99 -15.83 -6.84 21.36
C LEU A 99 -16.83 -6.47 22.47
N CYS A 100 -17.63 -7.41 22.96
CA CYS A 100 -18.60 -7.18 24.04
C CYS A 100 -18.01 -7.26 25.47
N PHE A 101 -16.76 -7.69 25.65
CA PHE A 101 -16.14 -7.96 26.96
C PHE A 101 -14.93 -7.05 27.30
N ALA A 102 -14.91 -5.79 26.86
CA ALA A 102 -13.93 -4.82 27.35
C ALA A 102 -14.40 -4.24 28.71
N PRO A 103 -13.64 -4.37 29.81
CA PRO A 103 -14.08 -3.86 31.11
C PRO A 103 -13.89 -2.33 31.19
N ALA A 104 -14.94 -1.63 31.63
CA ALA A 104 -14.89 -0.21 31.96
C ALA A 104 -14.11 -0.01 33.28
N ALA A 105 -13.09 0.84 33.28
CA ALA A 105 -12.35 1.22 34.47
C ALA A 105 -13.23 2.10 35.38
N ALA A 106 -13.52 1.61 36.58
CA ALA A 106 -14.21 2.36 37.63
C ALA A 106 -13.19 2.91 38.64
N THR A 107 -13.29 4.21 38.92
CA THR A 107 -12.66 4.93 40.02
C THR A 107 -13.19 4.42 41.36
N GLY A 108 -12.31 4.05 42.30
CA GLY A 108 -12.68 3.58 43.63
C GLY A 108 -11.93 4.29 44.75
N THR A 109 -12.65 5.13 45.50
CA THR A 109 -12.35 5.54 46.88
C THR A 109 -12.85 4.46 47.85
N GLY A 110 -12.05 4.06 48.84
CA GLY A 110 -12.52 3.15 49.90
C GLY A 110 -11.46 2.76 50.92
N SER A 111 -11.69 3.19 52.16
CA SER A 111 -10.98 2.94 53.42
C SER A 111 -11.18 1.53 54.01
N GLY A 112 -10.19 1.01 54.76
CA GLY A 112 -10.43 0.00 55.81
C GLY A 112 -9.30 -1.00 56.12
N SER A 113 -8.68 -0.84 57.30
CA SER A 113 -8.09 -1.83 58.23
C SER A 113 -7.12 -2.91 57.70
N SER A 114 -5.81 -2.84 58.02
CA SER A 114 -5.12 -3.52 59.14
C SER A 114 -5.39 -5.04 59.19
N ALA A 115 -4.46 -5.98 58.93
CA ALA A 115 -3.10 -6.02 59.46
C ALA A 115 -2.23 -7.10 58.76
N ASP A 116 -1.89 -6.94 57.48
CA ASP A 116 -0.93 -7.83 56.78
C ASP A 116 0.11 -7.07 55.92
N ALA A 117 0.21 -5.74 56.09
CA ALA A 117 1.09 -4.87 55.29
C ALA A 117 2.48 -4.58 55.92
N ALA A 118 2.89 -5.30 56.96
CA ALA A 118 4.11 -4.98 57.72
C ALA A 118 5.33 -5.88 57.42
N ARG A 119 5.24 -6.83 56.48
CA ARG A 119 6.36 -7.75 56.16
C ARG A 119 7.00 -7.59 54.77
N CYS A 120 6.45 -6.74 53.89
CA CYS A 120 7.01 -6.48 52.56
C CYS A 120 7.71 -5.12 52.37
N ASN A 121 7.79 -4.27 53.40
CA ASN A 121 8.39 -2.92 53.25
C ASN A 121 9.86 -2.79 53.70
N ASN A 122 10.51 -3.87 54.16
CA ASN A 122 11.91 -3.83 54.60
C ASN A 122 12.94 -4.36 53.58
N GLU A 123 12.52 -4.87 52.42
CA GLU A 123 13.47 -5.32 51.37
C GLU A 123 13.60 -4.36 50.18
N GLN A 124 12.72 -3.36 50.04
CA GLN A 124 12.82 -2.37 48.95
C GLN A 124 13.64 -1.11 49.30
N GLN A 125 13.90 -0.83 50.58
CA GLN A 125 14.69 0.36 50.97
C GLN A 125 16.22 0.12 50.89
N ALA A 126 16.69 -1.12 50.69
CA ALA A 126 18.13 -1.44 50.61
C ALA A 126 18.72 -1.41 49.19
N ALA A 127 17.88 -1.31 48.15
CA ALA A 127 18.32 -1.26 46.75
C ALA A 127 18.41 0.16 46.17
N SER A 128 17.84 1.17 46.83
CA SER A 128 17.78 2.55 46.29
C SER A 128 19.03 3.40 46.54
N ASN A 129 20.01 2.94 47.33
CA ASN A 129 21.18 3.75 47.73
C ASN A 129 22.52 3.29 47.10
N ARG A 130 22.52 2.62 45.93
CA ARG A 130 23.77 2.13 45.32
C ARG A 130 24.06 2.58 43.88
N GLN A 131 23.40 3.63 43.39
CA GLN A 131 23.75 4.23 42.10
C GLN A 131 23.69 5.77 42.14
N GLN A 132 24.61 6.34 42.91
CA GLN A 132 25.11 7.71 42.74
C GLN A 132 26.63 7.65 42.96
N ASP A 133 27.40 7.24 41.94
CA ASP A 133 28.80 7.66 41.78
C ASP A 133 29.38 7.29 40.38
N ALA A 134 30.26 8.14 39.86
CA ALA A 134 31.16 8.02 38.68
C ALA A 134 30.52 8.00 37.25
N THR A 135 30.43 9.12 36.51
CA THR A 135 31.42 9.82 35.63
C THR A 135 31.78 9.18 34.28
N THR A 136 31.33 9.85 33.21
CA THR A 136 31.96 10.07 31.88
C THR A 136 32.43 8.87 31.03
N GLU A 137 31.68 8.55 29.96
CA GLU A 137 32.17 8.51 28.57
C GLU A 137 31.01 8.31 27.56
N THR A 138 31.07 9.05 26.46
CA THR A 138 30.13 9.02 25.32
C THR A 138 30.44 7.85 24.39
N VAL A 139 29.47 6.98 24.12
CA VAL A 139 29.49 6.04 22.98
C VAL A 139 28.09 5.93 22.38
N ASP A 140 28.04 5.97 21.05
CA ASP A 140 26.88 6.01 20.16
C ASP A 140 25.77 5.00 20.50
N ILE A 141 24.52 5.49 20.60
CA ILE A 141 23.34 4.62 20.69
C ILE A 141 22.94 4.24 19.26
N ASP A 142 23.51 3.13 18.81
CA ASP A 142 23.11 2.45 17.59
C ASP A 142 21.69 1.86 17.75
N ALA A 143 20.89 1.92 16.69
CA ALA A 143 19.44 1.65 16.69
C ALA A 143 19.05 0.16 16.91
N ALA A 144 19.97 -0.67 17.38
CA ALA A 144 19.75 -2.08 17.69
C ALA A 144 19.18 -2.35 19.10
N CYS A 145 19.14 -1.35 20.00
CA CYS A 145 18.74 -1.57 21.40
C CYS A 145 17.24 -1.39 21.72
N MET A 146 16.41 -0.92 20.78
CA MET A 146 14.96 -0.77 21.02
C MET A 146 14.13 -2.03 20.69
N LEU A 147 14.77 -3.18 20.44
CA LEU A 147 14.08 -4.44 20.14
C LEU A 147 14.31 -5.56 21.17
N GLN A 148 14.75 -5.26 22.39
CA GLN A 148 14.91 -6.27 23.45
C GLN A 148 14.17 -6.00 24.77
N VAL A 149 13.48 -4.86 24.96
CA VAL A 149 12.83 -4.54 26.24
C VAL A 149 11.45 -5.22 26.44
N VAL A 150 10.97 -6.07 25.51
CA VAL A 150 9.76 -6.89 25.76
C VAL A 150 10.10 -8.35 26.13
N GLY A 151 11.38 -8.66 26.38
CA GLY A 151 11.87 -10.01 26.62
C GLY A 151 11.79 -10.51 28.06
N GLU A 152 12.10 -9.67 29.05
CA GLU A 152 12.41 -10.16 30.41
C GLU A 152 11.80 -9.24 31.47
N GLY A 153 10.55 -9.52 31.82
CA GLY A 153 9.85 -8.73 32.86
C GLY A 153 8.49 -9.26 33.30
N LEU A 154 7.94 -10.31 32.67
CA LEU A 154 6.76 -11.03 33.15
C LEU A 154 7.05 -12.54 33.21
N SER A 155 8.02 -12.93 34.04
CA SER A 155 8.08 -14.27 34.59
C SER A 155 7.54 -14.21 36.02
N GLY A 156 6.21 -14.23 36.13
CA GLY A 156 5.52 -14.17 37.41
C GLY A 156 4.04 -13.91 37.19
N ALA A 157 3.24 -14.98 37.15
CA ALA A 157 1.77 -14.98 37.13
C ALA A 157 1.04 -14.75 35.79
N VAL A 158 1.50 -15.38 34.70
CA VAL A 158 0.58 -15.78 33.62
C VAL A 158 0.76 -17.28 33.39
N GLY A 159 -0.28 -18.04 33.70
CA GLY A 159 -0.34 -19.46 33.41
C GLY A 159 -0.10 -19.72 31.93
N SER A 160 0.69 -20.77 31.66
CA SER A 160 1.01 -21.33 30.35
C SER A 160 -0.20 -21.38 29.41
N ALA A 161 -0.38 -20.32 28.62
CA ALA A 161 -1.13 -20.34 27.37
C ALA A 161 -0.12 -19.94 26.30
N GLY A 162 0.27 -20.91 25.47
CA GLY A 162 1.45 -20.85 24.61
C GLY A 162 1.59 -19.54 23.82
N LYS A 163 2.64 -18.79 24.14
CA LYS A 163 3.17 -17.73 23.29
C LYS A 163 3.72 -18.40 22.02
N ARG A 164 2.94 -18.44 20.93
CA ARG A 164 3.45 -18.85 19.62
C ARG A 164 4.45 -17.78 19.17
N VAL A 165 5.73 -18.13 19.13
CA VAL A 165 6.73 -17.37 18.37
C VAL A 165 6.41 -17.59 16.90
N LEU A 166 5.98 -16.53 16.19
CA LEU A 166 5.75 -16.58 14.76
C LEU A 166 7.06 -16.99 14.08
N SER A 167 7.03 -17.97 13.20
CA SER A 167 8.23 -18.36 12.45
C SER A 167 8.76 -17.19 11.62
N GLN A 168 10.06 -17.18 11.29
CA GLN A 168 10.62 -16.17 10.40
C GLN A 168 9.83 -16.10 9.08
N ASP A 169 9.37 -17.24 8.57
CA ASP A 169 8.52 -17.32 7.39
C ASP A 169 7.12 -16.71 7.60
N GLU A 170 6.50 -16.84 8.78
CA GLU A 170 5.22 -16.20 9.11
C GLU A 170 5.39 -14.67 9.27
N GLN A 171 6.51 -14.24 9.84
CA GLN A 171 6.84 -12.81 9.99
C GLN A 171 7.19 -12.16 8.64
N GLU A 172 7.95 -12.84 7.79
CA GLU A 172 8.21 -12.42 6.41
C GLU A 172 6.94 -12.50 5.56
N SER A 173 6.07 -13.47 5.79
CA SER A 173 4.77 -13.57 5.12
C SER A 173 3.82 -12.44 5.54
N LEU A 174 3.84 -11.99 6.80
CA LEU A 174 3.09 -10.82 7.25
C LEU A 174 3.68 -9.50 6.69
N LYS A 175 5.01 -9.35 6.70
CA LYS A 175 5.70 -8.20 6.06
C LYS A 175 5.40 -8.12 4.56
N LYS A 176 5.40 -9.27 3.87
CA LYS A 176 5.08 -9.38 2.44
C LYS A 176 3.59 -9.19 2.11
N LYS A 177 2.70 -9.23 3.11
CA LYS A 177 1.24 -9.17 2.96
C LYS A 177 0.63 -7.81 3.34
N THR A 178 1.43 -6.82 3.71
CA THR A 178 0.93 -5.51 4.11
C THR A 178 1.78 -4.40 3.50
N HIS A 179 1.72 -4.21 2.18
CA HIS A 179 2.06 -2.89 1.64
C HIS A 179 0.87 -1.96 1.90
N GLU A 180 1.13 -0.72 2.22
CA GLU A 180 0.10 0.31 2.34
C GLU A 180 -0.05 1.08 1.03
N GLY A 181 -1.21 1.71 0.84
CA GLY A 181 -1.53 2.46 -0.36
C GLY A 181 -2.16 1.63 -1.49
N PRO A 182 -2.52 2.29 -2.60
CA PRO A 182 -3.17 1.66 -3.75
C PRO A 182 -2.26 0.67 -4.50
N ALA A 183 -2.80 -0.15 -5.39
CA ALA A 183 -1.95 -0.93 -6.29
C ALA A 183 -1.02 -0.01 -7.12
N ALA A 184 0.21 -0.43 -7.38
CA ALA A 184 1.13 0.33 -8.21
C ALA A 184 0.55 0.60 -9.61
N VAL A 185 0.89 1.73 -10.21
CA VAL A 185 0.50 2.07 -11.59
C VAL A 185 1.44 1.37 -12.55
N ASN A 186 0.90 0.58 -13.48
CA ASN A 186 1.73 -0.09 -14.48
C ASN A 186 2.10 0.89 -15.60
N LEU A 187 3.39 1.18 -15.74
CA LEU A 187 3.90 2.09 -16.77
C LEU A 187 4.16 1.40 -18.13
N GLY A 188 4.08 0.08 -18.20
CA GLY A 188 4.45 -0.67 -19.40
C GLY A 188 5.86 -0.27 -19.92
N LYS A 189 5.99 -0.09 -21.23
CA LYS A 189 7.24 0.37 -21.87
C LYS A 189 7.62 1.81 -21.50
N ALA A 190 6.67 2.67 -21.13
CA ALA A 190 6.97 4.03 -20.68
C ALA A 190 7.86 4.04 -19.42
N GLY A 191 7.80 2.97 -18.62
CA GLY A 191 8.69 2.73 -17.48
C GLY A 191 10.16 2.47 -17.85
N THR A 192 10.56 2.54 -19.13
CA THR A 192 11.97 2.46 -19.54
C THR A 192 12.58 3.83 -19.88
N TYR A 193 11.79 4.90 -19.78
CA TYR A 193 12.19 6.28 -20.11
C TYR A 193 12.27 7.16 -18.86
N ALA A 194 13.33 7.97 -18.78
CA ALA A 194 13.42 9.08 -17.83
C ALA A 194 12.52 10.24 -18.27
N ILE A 195 12.49 10.52 -19.57
CA ILE A 195 11.63 11.57 -20.17
C ILE A 195 10.93 11.01 -21.40
N LEU A 196 9.61 11.10 -21.42
CA LEU A 196 8.79 10.73 -22.57
C LEU A 196 7.77 11.85 -22.82
N SER A 197 7.66 12.28 -24.08
CA SER A 197 6.84 13.42 -24.47
C SER A 197 6.13 13.18 -25.80
N LYS A 198 4.98 13.84 -26.03
CA LYS A 198 4.32 13.85 -27.36
C LYS A 198 4.64 15.05 -28.22
N ALA A 199 5.04 16.18 -27.64
CA ALA A 199 5.13 17.46 -28.34
C ALA A 199 6.50 18.15 -28.22
N GLY A 200 7.53 17.43 -27.77
CA GLY A 200 8.92 17.89 -27.82
C GLY A 200 9.58 17.97 -26.45
N ILE A 201 10.91 17.93 -26.45
CA ILE A 201 11.72 18.06 -25.25
C ILE A 201 12.79 19.11 -25.52
N SER A 202 12.79 20.19 -24.77
CA SER A 202 13.79 21.25 -24.92
C SER A 202 14.63 21.40 -23.67
N THR A 203 15.90 21.78 -23.84
CA THR A 203 16.79 22.15 -22.75
C THR A 203 17.48 23.47 -23.04
N VAL A 204 17.60 24.32 -22.03
CA VAL A 204 18.66 25.33 -21.97
C VAL A 204 19.87 24.65 -21.31
N PRO A 205 20.94 24.35 -22.06
CA PRO A 205 22.05 23.54 -21.56
C PRO A 205 22.80 24.19 -20.38
N THR A 206 23.45 23.43 -19.51
CA THR A 206 23.63 21.97 -19.57
C THR A 206 22.74 21.26 -18.55
N SER A 207 21.85 20.40 -19.04
CA SER A 207 21.07 19.46 -18.21
C SER A 207 21.80 18.12 -18.07
N ALA A 208 21.45 17.34 -17.05
CA ALA A 208 22.02 16.01 -16.80
C ALA A 208 20.90 14.96 -16.66
N ILE A 209 20.76 14.10 -17.66
CA ILE A 209 19.70 13.09 -17.72
C ILE A 209 20.31 11.70 -17.57
N THR A 210 19.77 10.90 -16.65
CA THR A 210 20.12 9.48 -16.48
C THR A 210 18.90 8.63 -16.83
N GLY A 211 18.98 7.90 -17.93
CA GLY A 211 17.89 7.12 -18.52
C GLY A 211 17.53 7.60 -19.93
N ASN A 212 16.64 6.85 -20.59
CA ASN A 212 16.27 7.11 -21.97
C ASN A 212 15.34 8.31 -22.11
N MET A 213 15.41 8.97 -23.27
CA MET A 213 14.51 10.04 -23.65
C MET A 213 13.77 9.72 -24.94
N GLY A 214 12.52 10.14 -25.06
CA GLY A 214 11.73 9.85 -26.27
C GLY A 214 10.68 10.90 -26.57
N VAL A 215 10.46 11.14 -27.87
CA VAL A 215 9.31 11.88 -28.37
C VAL A 215 8.52 11.05 -29.36
N SER A 216 7.18 11.13 -29.34
CA SER A 216 6.31 10.60 -30.40
C SER A 216 4.86 11.06 -30.18
N PRO A 217 4.10 11.46 -31.21
CA PRO A 217 4.37 11.28 -32.64
C PRO A 217 5.17 12.40 -33.30
N ILE A 218 5.57 13.44 -32.55
CA ILE A 218 6.45 14.48 -33.08
C ILE A 218 7.85 13.91 -33.38
N ASP A 219 8.49 14.41 -34.44
CA ASP A 219 9.83 13.97 -34.85
C ASP A 219 10.94 14.40 -33.88
N SER A 220 12.08 13.71 -33.94
CA SER A 220 13.26 13.97 -33.10
C SER A 220 13.80 15.40 -33.19
N THR A 221 13.47 16.13 -34.26
CA THR A 221 13.79 17.56 -34.41
C THR A 221 13.17 18.45 -33.34
N ALA A 222 12.10 18.00 -32.67
CA ALA A 222 11.52 18.66 -31.51
C ALA A 222 12.27 18.40 -30.21
N ILE A 223 13.34 17.61 -30.24
CA ILE A 223 14.31 17.47 -29.15
C ILE A 223 15.43 18.51 -29.35
N THR A 224 15.32 19.63 -28.66
CA THR A 224 16.16 20.83 -28.91
C THR A 224 17.10 21.14 -27.74
N GLY A 225 18.29 21.67 -28.04
CA GLY A 225 19.31 22.01 -27.05
C GLY A 225 20.19 20.83 -26.58
N PHE A 226 19.91 19.60 -27.03
CA PHE A 226 20.69 18.42 -26.63
C PHE A 226 21.88 18.11 -27.53
N SER A 227 22.04 18.80 -28.66
CA SER A 227 23.12 18.53 -29.64
C SER A 227 23.19 17.05 -30.00
N LEU A 228 22.05 16.49 -30.45
CA LEU A 228 21.90 15.08 -30.71
C LEU A 228 22.84 14.59 -31.82
N VAL A 229 23.45 13.44 -31.60
CA VAL A 229 24.24 12.71 -32.60
C VAL A 229 23.58 11.35 -32.83
N ALA A 230 23.04 11.14 -34.02
CA ALA A 230 22.46 9.84 -34.40
C ALA A 230 23.52 8.74 -34.30
N ASP A 231 23.14 7.59 -33.74
CA ASP A 231 23.98 6.40 -33.74
C ASP A 231 24.16 5.85 -35.17
N SER A 232 25.22 5.07 -35.38
CA SER A 232 25.52 4.38 -36.64
C SER A 232 24.37 3.54 -37.20
N THR A 233 23.51 2.99 -36.34
CA THR A 233 22.32 2.22 -36.74
C THR A 233 21.13 3.10 -37.13
N ASN A 234 21.20 4.41 -36.82
CA ASN A 234 20.12 5.38 -36.95
C ASN A 234 18.82 4.96 -36.23
N THR A 235 18.88 4.07 -35.24
CA THR A 235 17.71 3.66 -34.43
C THR A 235 17.51 4.55 -33.20
N PHE A 236 18.55 5.25 -32.77
CA PHE A 236 18.52 6.22 -31.66
C PHE A 236 19.60 7.29 -31.88
N ALA A 237 19.59 8.32 -31.04
CA ALA A 237 20.64 9.32 -30.93
C ALA A 237 21.22 9.38 -29.52
N THR A 238 22.38 10.02 -29.40
CA THR A 238 23.11 10.23 -28.14
C THR A 238 23.33 11.72 -27.90
N SER A 239 23.62 12.09 -26.65
CA SER A 239 23.97 13.45 -26.24
C SER A 239 24.92 13.39 -25.05
N THR A 240 25.83 14.36 -24.93
CA THR A 240 26.68 14.51 -23.73
C THR A 240 25.88 14.84 -22.47
N GLN A 241 24.63 15.30 -22.61
CA GLN A 241 23.70 15.59 -21.51
C GLN A 241 22.88 14.36 -21.08
N VAL A 242 22.97 13.24 -21.81
CA VAL A 242 22.09 12.08 -21.62
C VAL A 242 22.93 10.81 -21.43
N THR A 243 22.88 10.26 -20.22
CA THR A 243 23.35 8.91 -19.92
C THR A 243 22.23 7.92 -20.26
N GLY A 244 22.09 7.63 -21.55
CA GLY A 244 21.01 6.83 -22.12
C GLY A 244 20.89 7.07 -23.62
N SER A 245 19.82 6.54 -24.22
CA SER A 245 19.51 6.73 -25.64
C SER A 245 18.32 7.68 -25.83
N VAL A 246 18.37 8.45 -26.91
CA VAL A 246 17.32 9.39 -27.32
C VAL A 246 16.58 8.82 -28.53
N TYR A 247 15.26 8.80 -28.49
CA TYR A 247 14.42 8.16 -29.51
C TYR A 247 13.40 9.14 -30.12
N GLY A 248 13.17 9.01 -31.43
CA GLY A 248 12.13 9.73 -32.18
C GLY A 248 11.53 8.85 -33.29
N PRO A 249 10.32 9.16 -33.78
CA PRO A 249 9.59 8.35 -34.75
C PRO A 249 10.18 8.40 -36.18
N ASP A 250 11.09 9.33 -36.44
CA ASP A 250 11.85 9.50 -37.67
C ASP A 250 13.14 8.64 -37.72
N TYR A 251 13.44 7.90 -36.64
CA TYR A 251 14.54 6.94 -36.61
C TYR A 251 14.18 5.59 -37.25
N ALA A 252 15.21 4.81 -37.56
CA ALA A 252 15.07 3.50 -38.18
C ALA A 252 14.29 2.50 -37.29
N SER A 253 13.64 1.53 -37.94
CA SER A 253 12.95 0.42 -37.28
C SER A 253 13.88 -0.32 -36.30
N PRO A 254 13.41 -0.72 -35.10
CA PRO A 254 12.01 -0.78 -34.64
C PRO A 254 11.47 0.46 -33.90
N THR A 255 12.27 1.54 -33.82
CA THR A 255 12.00 2.69 -32.96
C THR A 255 10.60 3.32 -33.13
N PRO A 256 10.08 3.56 -34.34
CA PRO A 256 8.78 4.22 -34.49
C PRO A 256 7.61 3.39 -33.93
N SER A 257 7.61 2.08 -34.18
CA SER A 257 6.60 1.15 -33.63
C SER A 257 6.74 1.01 -32.12
N ASP A 258 7.97 0.94 -31.61
CA ASP A 258 8.21 0.84 -30.16
C ASP A 258 7.76 2.10 -29.42
N LEU A 259 8.01 3.29 -29.98
CA LEU A 259 7.55 4.55 -29.42
C LEU A 259 6.03 4.67 -29.44
N THR A 260 5.36 4.17 -30.48
CA THR A 260 3.88 4.16 -30.53
C THR A 260 3.29 3.36 -29.36
N VAL A 261 3.85 2.17 -29.08
CA VAL A 261 3.44 1.36 -27.92
C VAL A 261 3.79 2.07 -26.60
N THR A 262 4.99 2.64 -26.52
CA THR A 262 5.47 3.33 -25.31
C THR A 262 4.59 4.53 -24.95
N ILE A 263 4.17 5.34 -25.92
CA ILE A 263 3.23 6.46 -25.72
C ILE A 263 1.84 5.93 -25.32
N GLY A 264 1.38 4.84 -25.94
CA GLY A 264 0.12 4.18 -25.54
C GLY A 264 0.14 3.73 -24.08
N ASP A 265 1.23 3.12 -23.62
CA ASP A 265 1.40 2.67 -22.23
C ASP A 265 1.41 3.86 -21.26
N MET A 266 2.02 5.00 -21.64
CA MET A 266 1.95 6.24 -20.85
C MET A 266 0.50 6.76 -20.71
N GLU A 267 -0.28 6.76 -21.78
CA GLU A 267 -1.69 7.20 -21.77
C GLU A 267 -2.56 6.26 -20.92
N ILE A 268 -2.32 4.95 -21.02
CA ILE A 268 -2.98 3.94 -20.19
C ILE A 268 -2.64 4.15 -18.71
N ALA A 269 -1.35 4.33 -18.37
CA ALA A 269 -0.91 4.61 -17.01
C ALA A 269 -1.54 5.90 -16.46
N SER A 270 -1.59 6.96 -17.26
CA SER A 270 -2.26 8.22 -16.89
C SER A 270 -3.75 8.03 -16.63
N THR A 271 -4.43 7.23 -17.45
CA THR A 271 -5.86 6.95 -17.31
C THR A 271 -6.14 6.07 -16.08
N ASP A 272 -5.31 5.06 -15.84
CA ASP A 272 -5.36 4.19 -14.66
C ASP A 272 -5.17 5.02 -13.37
N ALA A 273 -4.11 5.83 -13.31
CA ALA A 273 -3.83 6.68 -12.16
C ALA A 273 -4.95 7.70 -11.90
N ALA A 274 -5.52 8.33 -12.94
CA ALA A 274 -6.64 9.27 -12.83
C ALA A 274 -7.96 8.58 -12.44
N GLY A 275 -8.13 7.31 -12.85
CA GLY A 275 -9.32 6.50 -12.64
C GLY A 275 -9.38 5.83 -11.26
N ARG A 276 -8.35 5.94 -10.42
CA ARG A 276 -8.40 5.38 -9.06
C ARG A 276 -9.51 6.06 -8.25
N HIS A 277 -10.27 5.26 -7.50
CA HIS A 277 -11.40 5.70 -6.70
C HIS A 277 -11.14 5.48 -5.21
N THR A 278 -12.05 5.97 -4.36
CA THR A 278 -11.99 5.86 -2.88
C THR A 278 -10.68 6.44 -2.29
N PRO A 279 -10.43 7.76 -2.43
CA PRO A 279 -9.22 8.36 -1.89
C PRO A 279 -9.17 8.28 -0.37
N ASN A 280 -7.98 8.03 0.17
CA ASN A 280 -7.69 8.16 1.60
C ASN A 280 -7.75 9.62 2.04
N PHE A 281 -7.33 10.54 1.16
CA PHE A 281 -7.27 11.97 1.42
C PHE A 281 -7.95 12.76 0.30
N LEU A 282 -8.90 13.62 0.66
CA LEU A 282 -9.59 14.50 -0.26
C LEU A 282 -9.24 15.96 0.04
N ASN A 283 -8.70 16.67 -0.96
CA ASN A 283 -8.32 18.08 -0.90
C ASN A 283 -7.43 18.42 0.32
N LEU A 284 -6.46 17.55 0.64
CA LEU A 284 -5.58 17.73 1.80
C LEU A 284 -4.91 19.13 1.78
N GLY A 285 -5.05 19.87 2.87
CA GLY A 285 -4.48 21.22 2.97
C GLY A 285 -5.00 22.19 1.91
N SER A 286 -6.18 21.95 1.34
CA SER A 286 -6.74 22.74 0.25
C SER A 286 -5.79 22.86 -0.96
N GLY A 287 -5.04 21.80 -1.24
CA GLY A 287 -4.04 21.75 -2.31
C GLY A 287 -2.65 22.24 -1.92
N ASN A 288 -2.45 22.80 -0.72
CA ASN A 288 -1.11 23.14 -0.24
C ASN A 288 -0.51 21.95 0.51
N LEU A 289 0.60 21.40 0.02
CA LEU A 289 1.34 20.29 0.64
C LEU A 289 2.60 20.70 1.39
N GLY A 290 2.92 21.99 1.47
CA GLY A 290 4.08 22.49 2.19
C GLY A 290 4.05 22.13 3.67
N GLY A 291 5.18 21.66 4.20
CA GLY A 291 5.35 21.26 5.60
C GLY A 291 4.63 19.96 5.99
N LYS A 292 4.09 19.20 5.03
CA LYS A 292 3.34 17.97 5.32
C LYS A 292 4.21 16.74 5.22
N THR A 293 3.87 15.76 6.06
CA THR A 293 4.29 14.37 5.90
C THR A 293 3.15 13.58 5.25
N LEU A 294 3.44 12.96 4.13
CA LEU A 294 2.49 12.27 3.26
C LEU A 294 2.70 10.75 3.39
N VAL A 295 1.80 10.12 4.13
CA VAL A 295 1.79 8.65 4.34
C VAL A 295 1.23 7.92 3.11
N PRO A 296 1.45 6.60 2.96
CA PRO A 296 0.98 5.83 1.80
C PRO A 296 -0.53 6.01 1.57
N GLY A 297 -0.94 6.08 0.30
CA GLY A 297 -2.35 6.26 -0.01
C GLY A 297 -2.68 6.93 -1.34
N LEU A 298 -3.97 6.98 -1.61
CA LEU A 298 -4.57 7.72 -2.71
C LEU A 298 -5.02 9.11 -2.23
N TYR A 299 -4.46 10.14 -2.84
CA TYR A 299 -4.77 11.54 -2.59
C TYR A 299 -5.51 12.10 -3.80
N LYS A 300 -6.61 12.84 -3.55
CA LYS A 300 -7.40 13.46 -4.61
C LYS A 300 -7.59 14.95 -4.36
N PHE A 301 -7.29 15.75 -5.37
CA PHE A 301 -7.48 17.20 -5.37
C PHE A 301 -8.39 17.61 -6.52
N GLY A 302 -9.45 18.36 -6.20
CA GLY A 302 -10.33 18.99 -7.19
C GLY A 302 -9.80 20.34 -7.70
N SER A 303 -8.54 20.66 -7.42
CA SER A 303 -7.87 21.91 -7.75
C SER A 303 -6.40 21.65 -8.12
N SER A 304 -5.67 22.73 -8.43
CA SER A 304 -4.21 22.71 -8.45
C SER A 304 -3.64 22.41 -7.06
N VAL A 305 -2.42 21.87 -7.05
CA VAL A 305 -1.62 21.54 -5.86
C VAL A 305 -0.36 22.39 -5.87
N ILE A 306 0.02 22.91 -4.71
CA ILE A 306 1.23 23.70 -4.51
C ILE A 306 2.11 23.11 -3.41
N ILE A 307 3.43 23.21 -3.58
CA ILE A 307 4.46 22.84 -2.61
C ILE A 307 5.31 24.09 -2.31
N PRO A 308 4.83 25.03 -1.47
CA PRO A 308 5.52 26.28 -1.16
C PRO A 308 6.59 26.14 -0.07
N ALA A 309 6.64 24.99 0.61
CA ALA A 309 7.61 24.63 1.62
C ALA A 309 7.96 23.13 1.45
N ASP A 310 9.06 22.68 2.04
CA ASP A 310 9.48 21.28 1.96
C ASP A 310 8.37 20.34 2.43
N CYS A 311 8.28 19.16 1.81
CA CYS A 311 7.38 18.11 2.24
C CYS A 311 8.11 16.77 2.27
N THR A 312 7.55 15.84 3.04
CA THR A 312 8.12 14.51 3.22
C THR A 312 7.11 13.47 2.76
N ILE A 313 7.54 12.52 1.94
CA ILE A 313 6.80 11.29 1.64
C ILE A 313 7.40 10.20 2.49
N GLU A 314 6.61 9.68 3.43
CA GLU A 314 7.10 8.80 4.49
C GLU A 314 6.41 7.44 4.40
N GLY A 315 7.21 6.40 4.17
CA GLY A 315 6.75 5.01 4.17
C GLY A 315 6.41 4.49 5.56
N SER A 316 5.70 3.37 5.60
CA SER A 316 5.37 2.67 6.85
C SER A 316 6.62 1.99 7.42
N LEU A 317 6.62 1.79 8.74
CA LEU A 317 7.77 1.20 9.46
C LEU A 317 8.18 -0.19 8.97
N LEU A 318 7.23 -0.99 8.47
CA LEU A 318 7.45 -2.39 8.12
C LEU A 318 7.47 -2.65 6.60
N SER A 319 6.96 -1.72 5.80
CA SER A 319 6.66 -1.93 4.37
C SER A 319 6.97 -0.73 3.48
N GLY A 320 7.68 0.29 3.99
CA GLY A 320 7.90 1.55 3.26
C GLY A 320 8.51 1.41 1.87
N GLU A 321 9.30 0.36 1.63
CA GLU A 321 9.87 0.05 0.30
C GLU A 321 8.87 -0.44 -0.74
N THR A 322 7.74 -0.98 -0.29
CA THR A 322 6.66 -1.53 -1.13
C THR A 322 5.40 -0.68 -1.09
N ASP A 323 5.32 0.26 -0.15
CA ASP A 323 4.22 1.19 -0.04
C ASP A 323 4.12 2.08 -1.29
N THR A 324 2.92 2.58 -1.54
CA THR A 324 2.61 3.34 -2.76
C THR A 324 1.85 4.62 -2.48
N TRP A 325 2.05 5.59 -3.37
CA TRP A 325 1.39 6.89 -3.33
C TRP A 325 0.86 7.24 -4.71
N ILE A 326 -0.40 7.67 -4.76
CA ILE A 326 -0.98 8.24 -5.98
C ILE A 326 -1.61 9.58 -5.64
N PHE A 327 -1.10 10.65 -6.24
CA PHE A 327 -1.61 12.00 -6.13
C PHE A 327 -2.37 12.35 -7.41
N GLN A 328 -3.70 12.46 -7.33
CA GLN A 328 -4.55 12.89 -8.43
C GLN A 328 -4.90 14.37 -8.27
N MET A 329 -4.65 15.19 -9.28
CA MET A 329 -5.08 16.59 -9.29
C MET A 329 -5.70 16.99 -10.62
N SER A 330 -6.83 17.70 -10.54
CA SER A 330 -7.53 18.22 -11.73
C SER A 330 -6.93 19.53 -12.26
N GLY A 331 -6.05 20.18 -11.49
CA GLY A 331 -5.29 21.36 -11.91
C GLY A 331 -3.80 21.05 -12.10
N ASP A 332 -2.99 22.06 -11.83
CA ASP A 332 -1.54 22.05 -11.99
C ASP A 332 -0.83 21.56 -10.72
N LEU A 333 0.42 21.14 -10.86
CA LEU A 333 1.36 20.91 -9.75
C LEU A 333 2.46 21.95 -9.80
N ILE A 334 2.55 22.81 -8.78
CA ILE A 334 3.56 23.87 -8.73
C ILE A 334 4.41 23.72 -7.48
N MET A 335 5.70 23.53 -7.66
CA MET A 335 6.68 23.42 -6.58
C MET A 335 7.55 24.66 -6.56
N ALA A 336 7.57 25.36 -5.42
CA ALA A 336 8.29 26.62 -5.29
C ALA A 336 9.83 26.43 -5.30
N ALA A 337 10.54 27.51 -5.62
CA ALA A 337 11.99 27.49 -5.74
C ALA A 337 12.68 27.05 -4.44
N ASN A 338 13.77 26.29 -4.59
CA ASN A 338 14.61 25.78 -3.49
C ASN A 338 13.83 24.99 -2.43
N LYS A 339 12.72 24.35 -2.81
CA LYS A 339 11.97 23.42 -1.95
C LYS A 339 12.28 21.99 -2.31
N GLN A 340 12.15 21.10 -1.33
CA GLN A 340 12.49 19.69 -1.48
C GLN A 340 11.28 18.80 -1.15
N VAL A 341 11.03 17.79 -1.98
CA VAL A 341 10.28 16.59 -1.60
C VAL A 341 11.31 15.59 -1.08
N THR A 342 11.17 15.14 0.16
CA THR A 342 12.10 14.21 0.80
C THR A 342 11.44 12.85 1.00
N LEU A 343 12.19 11.77 0.75
CA LEU A 343 11.74 10.41 1.02
C LEU A 343 12.23 9.94 2.39
N ALA A 344 11.33 9.37 3.18
CA ALA A 344 11.63 8.84 4.50
C ALA A 344 11.09 7.43 4.68
N ARG A 345 11.65 6.71 5.66
CA ARG A 345 11.21 5.36 6.06
C ARG A 345 11.10 4.37 4.89
N GLY A 346 12.07 4.40 3.99
CA GLY A 346 12.15 3.45 2.88
C GLY A 346 11.23 3.74 1.69
N ALA A 347 10.49 4.86 1.69
CA ALA A 347 9.73 5.28 0.52
C ALA A 347 10.64 5.35 -0.72
N LYS A 348 10.15 4.86 -1.87
CA LYS A 348 10.88 4.85 -3.14
C LYS A 348 10.17 5.70 -4.18
N ALA A 349 10.94 6.51 -4.91
CA ALA A 349 10.45 7.33 -6.03
C ALA A 349 9.66 6.50 -7.06
N SER A 350 10.09 5.25 -7.31
CA SER A 350 9.41 4.32 -8.23
C SER A 350 7.96 3.98 -7.84
N ASN A 351 7.57 4.18 -6.58
CA ASN A 351 6.23 3.85 -6.07
C ASN A 351 5.35 5.10 -5.86
N ILE A 352 5.87 6.28 -6.23
CA ILE A 352 5.20 7.56 -6.06
C ILE A 352 4.75 8.05 -7.43
N VAL A 353 3.44 8.23 -7.61
CA VAL A 353 2.86 8.67 -8.87
C VAL A 353 2.10 9.96 -8.68
N TRP A 354 2.43 10.95 -9.50
CA TRP A 354 1.74 12.24 -9.59
C TRP A 354 0.97 12.28 -10.90
N GLN A 355 -0.35 12.13 -10.84
CA GLN A 355 -1.23 12.29 -11.98
C GLN A 355 -1.77 13.72 -12.01
N VAL A 356 -1.39 14.46 -13.06
CA VAL A 356 -1.63 15.90 -13.17
C VAL A 356 -2.42 16.17 -14.44
N ALA A 357 -3.65 16.71 -14.30
CA ALA A 357 -4.49 17.06 -15.44
C ALA A 357 -4.10 18.39 -16.11
N GLY A 358 -3.44 19.28 -15.36
CA GLY A 358 -2.84 20.51 -15.85
C GLY A 358 -1.36 20.32 -16.25
N TYR A 359 -0.53 21.31 -15.92
CA TYR A 359 0.92 21.26 -16.11
C TYR A 359 1.67 21.03 -14.79
N VAL A 360 2.94 20.67 -14.89
CA VAL A 360 3.87 20.65 -13.76
C VAL A 360 4.87 21.78 -13.92
N GLU A 361 5.14 22.50 -12.84
CA GLU A 361 6.19 23.52 -12.76
C GLU A 361 7.05 23.24 -11.52
N VAL A 362 8.32 22.95 -11.75
CA VAL A 362 9.35 22.77 -10.71
C VAL A 362 10.30 23.95 -10.82
N GLU A 363 10.13 24.89 -9.88
CA GLU A 363 10.86 26.15 -9.87
C GLU A 363 12.36 25.98 -9.55
N ALA A 364 13.11 27.08 -9.71
CA ALA A 364 14.56 27.04 -9.68
C ALA A 364 15.12 26.40 -8.40
N GLY A 365 16.09 25.49 -8.57
CA GLY A 365 16.77 24.80 -7.46
C GLY A 365 15.90 23.85 -6.63
N ALA A 366 14.65 23.58 -7.02
CA ALA A 366 13.78 22.65 -6.30
C ALA A 366 14.07 21.18 -6.65
N HIS A 367 13.84 20.26 -5.71
CA HIS A 367 13.99 18.81 -5.89
C HIS A 367 12.67 18.08 -5.72
N MET A 368 12.26 17.33 -6.75
CA MET A 368 11.05 16.52 -6.77
C MET A 368 11.38 15.02 -6.80
N GLU A 369 10.44 14.21 -6.30
CA GLU A 369 10.56 12.76 -6.19
C GLU A 369 9.32 12.09 -6.79
N GLY A 370 9.51 11.11 -7.69
CA GLY A 370 8.45 10.26 -8.21
C GLY A 370 8.18 10.35 -9.72
N ILE A 371 7.14 9.63 -10.16
CA ILE A 371 6.73 9.52 -11.56
C ILE A 371 5.66 10.56 -11.86
N LEU A 372 5.96 11.47 -12.79
CA LEU A 372 5.05 12.53 -13.24
C LEU A 372 4.29 12.05 -14.48
N LEU A 373 2.98 11.80 -14.33
CA LEU A 373 2.05 11.55 -15.43
C LEU A 373 1.29 12.84 -15.72
N VAL A 374 1.79 13.61 -16.68
CA VAL A 374 1.36 15.00 -16.93
C VAL A 374 0.54 15.07 -18.20
N LYS A 375 -0.69 15.59 -18.10
CA LYS A 375 -1.60 15.70 -19.25
C LYS A 375 -1.19 16.80 -20.22
N THR A 376 -0.55 17.86 -19.73
CA THR A 376 -0.05 18.95 -20.56
C THR A 376 1.47 19.06 -20.49
N ALA A 377 2.03 20.20 -20.10
CA ALA A 377 3.45 20.49 -20.16
C ALA A 377 4.14 20.22 -18.81
N ALA A 378 5.43 19.94 -18.84
CA ALA A 378 6.27 19.88 -17.65
C ALA A 378 7.45 20.85 -17.78
N HIS A 379 7.55 21.77 -16.83
CA HIS A 379 8.55 22.83 -16.80
C HIS A 379 9.48 22.62 -15.61
N PHE A 380 10.78 22.52 -15.88
CA PHE A 380 11.85 22.42 -14.90
C PHE A 380 12.76 23.63 -15.06
N ARG A 381 12.74 24.51 -14.06
CA ARG A 381 13.50 25.76 -14.07
C ARG A 381 14.96 25.52 -13.69
N THR A 382 15.75 26.59 -13.77
CA THR A 382 17.20 26.56 -13.59
C THR A 382 17.63 25.75 -12.37
N GLY A 383 18.42 24.70 -12.60
CA GLY A 383 19.01 23.89 -11.52
C GLY A 383 18.03 23.04 -10.73
N SER A 384 16.76 22.92 -11.16
CA SER A 384 15.82 21.98 -10.55
C SER A 384 16.22 20.53 -10.84
N SER A 385 15.73 19.62 -10.00
CA SER A 385 16.06 18.20 -10.11
C SER A 385 14.86 17.28 -9.83
N LEU A 386 14.91 16.09 -10.43
CA LEU A 386 13.93 15.02 -10.26
C LEU A 386 14.63 13.68 -10.13
N THR A 387 14.34 12.94 -9.05
CA THR A 387 14.54 11.49 -9.02
C THR A 387 13.21 10.83 -9.36
N GLY A 388 13.09 10.29 -10.57
CA GLY A 388 11.78 9.97 -11.10
C GLY A 388 11.69 9.86 -12.61
N ARG A 389 10.49 10.13 -13.15
CA ARG A 389 10.21 10.12 -14.59
C ARG A 389 9.32 11.28 -14.96
N ILE A 390 9.54 11.85 -16.13
CA ILE A 390 8.66 12.88 -16.73
C ILE A 390 7.94 12.24 -17.91
N LEU A 391 6.66 11.94 -17.75
CA LEU A 391 5.81 11.33 -18.77
C LEU A 391 4.70 12.32 -19.15
N ALA A 392 4.97 13.16 -20.16
CA ALA A 392 4.13 14.30 -20.53
C ALA A 392 3.40 14.09 -21.86
N GLN A 393 2.09 14.34 -21.89
CA GLN A 393 1.30 14.26 -23.12
C GLN A 393 1.43 15.49 -24.02
N THR A 394 2.18 16.52 -23.61
CA THR A 394 2.65 17.60 -24.51
C THR A 394 4.16 17.78 -24.39
N ALA A 395 4.67 18.99 -24.15
CA ALA A 395 6.10 19.31 -24.18
C ALA A 395 6.75 19.26 -22.79
N VAL A 396 8.05 18.95 -22.76
CA VAL A 396 8.91 19.07 -21.58
C VAL A 396 9.96 20.15 -21.84
N THR A 397 10.16 21.06 -20.88
CA THR A 397 11.17 22.12 -20.97
C THR A 397 12.07 22.08 -19.75
N LEU A 398 13.38 21.95 -19.97
CA LEU A 398 14.40 21.90 -18.93
C LEU A 398 15.30 23.14 -18.99
N GLN A 399 15.81 23.57 -17.85
CA GLN A 399 16.78 24.64 -17.73
C GLN A 399 17.89 24.17 -16.80
N SER A 400 19.01 23.74 -17.37
CA SER A 400 20.16 23.18 -16.61
C SER A 400 19.73 22.24 -15.48
N SER A 401 18.80 21.32 -15.79
CA SER A 401 18.09 20.51 -14.80
C SER A 401 18.66 19.10 -14.73
N THR A 402 18.49 18.43 -13.60
CA THR A 402 18.93 17.03 -13.41
C THR A 402 17.72 16.10 -13.36
N VAL A 403 17.68 15.06 -14.18
CA VAL A 403 16.63 14.03 -14.14
C VAL A 403 17.26 12.67 -14.06
N THR A 404 17.00 11.94 -12.96
CA THR A 404 17.57 10.62 -12.71
C THR A 404 16.44 9.60 -12.60
N GLN A 405 16.43 8.63 -13.51
CA GLN A 405 15.50 7.52 -13.45
C GLN A 405 15.71 6.67 -12.17
N PRO A 406 14.63 6.27 -11.47
CA PRO A 406 14.71 5.45 -10.26
C PRO A 406 15.03 3.98 -10.51
#